data_AF-A0A661AB57-F1
#
_entry.id   AF-A0A661AB57-F1
#
_cell.length_a   1.000
_cell.length_b   1.000
_cell.length_c   1.000
_cell.angle_alpha   90.00
_cell.angle_beta   90.00
_cell.angle_gamma   90.00
#
_symmetry.space_group_name_H-M   'P 1'
#
loop_
_entity.id
_entity.type
_entity.pdbx_description
1 polymer ?
#
loop_
_entity_poly.entity_id
_entity_poly.type
_entity_poly.pdbx_seq_one_letter_code
_entity_poly.pdbx_strand_id
1 'polypeptide(L)'
;CNILAEMRSYGEGIIVCEQIPSKIAPEVLKNTNTKIVHRLVSRDDQIFVSGSIGMKEEESTYLAELTTGFALCGKEGMNRAVHVKVETSMDNEREVGEDVIRKETLTPERFRKIEVAGVKEKYPLRKEIIRKLMFSLLINPSAGIGYVDDFLKFYLRISEDEEVNMRWYLLEEILSAMAETFPYLFAKGIEKEMEEFLINRNKKGLFKCLEIMKEKANKDIKDVLREYIWHNRLYLKRREGKEIMQEDVRIFFYHIPEDLVAEILKYQT
;
A
#
# COMPACT_ATOMS: atom_id res chain seq x y z
N CYS A 1 -5.84 10.68 -19.59
CA CYS A 1 -5.98 9.37 -18.91
C CYS A 1 -5.44 9.48 -17.50
N ASN A 2 -6.30 9.47 -16.48
CA ASN A 2 -5.86 9.53 -15.07
C ASN A 2 -5.06 8.29 -14.66
N ILE A 3 -5.45 7.12 -15.19
CA ILE A 3 -4.87 5.82 -14.86
C ILE A 3 -3.36 5.75 -15.14
N LEU A 4 -2.86 6.34 -16.23
CA LEU A 4 -1.42 6.32 -16.56
C LEU A 4 -0.60 7.16 -15.57
N ALA A 5 -1.16 8.27 -15.09
CA ALA A 5 -0.51 9.11 -14.08
C ALA A 5 -0.54 8.43 -12.70
N GLU A 6 -1.65 7.77 -12.37
CA GLU A 6 -1.82 6.99 -11.14
C GLU A 6 -0.87 5.79 -11.08
N MET A 7 -0.80 4.96 -12.14
CA MET A 7 0.13 3.83 -12.23
C MET A 7 1.60 4.24 -12.03
N ARG A 8 2.00 5.39 -12.57
CA ARG A 8 3.35 5.95 -12.37
C ARG A 8 3.62 6.27 -10.89
N SER A 9 2.62 6.71 -10.13
CA SER A 9 2.76 7.01 -8.70
C SER A 9 2.91 5.76 -7.83
N TYR A 10 2.33 4.64 -8.27
CA TYR A 10 2.44 3.33 -7.62
C TYR A 10 3.75 2.59 -7.94
N GLY A 11 4.57 3.14 -8.85
CA GLY A 11 5.80 2.49 -9.32
C GLY A 11 5.53 1.31 -10.26
N GLU A 12 4.33 1.25 -10.85
CA GLU A 12 3.96 0.24 -11.82
C GLU A 12 4.32 0.68 -13.25
N GLY A 13 4.80 -0.27 -14.05
CA GLY A 13 5.06 -0.06 -15.47
C GLY A 13 3.92 -0.61 -16.31
N ILE A 14 3.48 0.16 -17.31
CA ILE A 14 2.52 -0.30 -18.31
C ILE A 14 3.18 -0.33 -19.69
N ILE A 15 2.93 -1.40 -20.43
CA ILE A 15 3.31 -1.54 -21.84
C ILE A 15 2.01 -1.57 -22.65
N VAL A 16 1.91 -0.69 -23.64
CA VAL A 16 0.80 -0.66 -24.60
C VAL A 16 1.34 -1.06 -25.96
N CYS A 17 0.81 -2.15 -26.51
CA CYS A 17 1.14 -2.64 -27.84
C CYS A 17 -0.05 -2.42 -28.78
N GLU A 18 0.15 -1.66 -29.85
CA GLU A 18 -0.88 -1.33 -30.83
C GLU A 18 -0.28 -1.37 -32.24
N GLN A 19 -1.04 -1.89 -33.21
CA GLN A 19 -0.66 -1.94 -34.62
C GLN A 19 -1.08 -0.70 -35.40
N ILE A 20 -2.17 -0.04 -34.98
CA ILE A 20 -2.71 1.17 -35.58
C ILE A 20 -2.64 2.30 -34.54
N PRO A 21 -1.49 2.99 -34.40
CA PRO A 21 -1.29 4.00 -33.36
C PRO A 21 -2.36 5.10 -33.32
N SER A 22 -2.93 5.48 -34.46
CA SER A 22 -4.03 6.46 -34.49
C SER A 22 -5.30 6.02 -33.74
N LYS A 23 -5.45 4.74 -33.39
CA LYS A 23 -6.57 4.22 -32.58
C LYS A 23 -6.36 4.32 -31.07
N ILE A 24 -5.13 4.50 -30.60
CA ILE A 24 -4.92 4.74 -29.15
C ILE A 24 -5.25 6.19 -28.81
N ALA A 25 -5.76 6.39 -27.59
CA ALA A 25 -6.02 7.72 -27.09
C ALA A 25 -4.70 8.54 -27.12
N PRO A 26 -4.67 9.78 -27.66
CA PRO A 26 -3.45 10.58 -27.76
C PRO A 26 -2.72 10.80 -26.42
N GLU A 27 -3.48 10.77 -25.33
CA GLU A 27 -2.99 10.79 -23.95
C GLU A 27 -2.01 9.64 -23.66
N VAL A 28 -2.23 8.45 -24.20
CA VAL A 28 -1.34 7.29 -24.03
C VAL A 28 0.00 7.58 -24.69
N LEU A 29 -0.01 8.07 -25.94
CA LEU A 29 1.19 8.43 -26.67
C LEU A 29 1.97 9.55 -25.96
N LYS A 30 1.28 10.56 -25.43
CA LYS A 30 1.93 11.68 -24.70
C LYS A 30 2.52 11.26 -23.37
N ASN A 31 1.81 10.44 -22.59
CA ASN A 31 2.19 10.11 -21.20
C ASN A 31 3.10 8.89 -21.08
N THR A 32 3.41 8.20 -22.17
CA THR A 32 4.36 7.07 -22.17
C THR A 32 5.79 7.55 -22.37
N ASN A 33 6.70 7.15 -21.47
CA ASN A 33 8.10 7.60 -21.45
C ASN A 33 8.93 7.00 -22.59
N THR A 34 8.85 5.68 -22.75
CA THR A 34 9.63 4.93 -23.75
C THR A 34 8.72 4.47 -24.88
N LYS A 35 9.15 4.69 -26.12
CA LYS A 35 8.42 4.32 -27.33
C LYS A 35 9.32 3.52 -28.24
N ILE A 36 8.84 2.37 -28.69
CA ILE A 36 9.51 1.49 -29.63
C ILE A 36 8.60 1.40 -30.85
N VAL A 37 9.00 2.04 -31.94
CA VAL A 37 8.19 2.16 -33.15
C VAL A 37 8.79 1.26 -34.21
N HIS A 38 8.10 0.16 -34.50
CA HIS A 38 8.40 -0.70 -35.64
C HIS A 38 7.85 -0.10 -36.94
N ARG A 39 7.96 -0.85 -38.03
CA ARG A 39 7.48 -0.44 -39.35
C ARG A 39 6.02 0.02 -39.32
N LEU A 40 5.77 1.24 -39.79
CA LEU A 40 4.42 1.79 -40.00
C LEU A 40 4.24 2.21 -41.47
N VAL A 41 3.20 1.69 -42.11
CA VAL A 41 2.95 1.90 -43.54
C VAL A 41 1.97 3.07 -43.78
N SER A 42 1.00 3.25 -42.89
CA SER A 42 0.00 4.31 -43.00
C SER A 42 0.63 5.68 -42.76
N ARG A 43 0.40 6.63 -43.68
CA ARG A 43 0.93 8.00 -43.56
C ARG A 43 0.42 8.70 -42.31
N ASP A 44 -0.85 8.49 -41.97
CA ASP A 44 -1.46 9.11 -40.80
C ASP A 44 -0.83 8.59 -39.50
N ASP A 45 -0.56 7.28 -39.42
CA ASP A 45 0.10 6.68 -38.25
C ASP A 45 1.57 7.13 -38.14
N GLN A 46 2.28 7.27 -39.27
CA GLN A 46 3.65 7.78 -39.30
C GLN A 46 3.74 9.19 -38.72
N ILE A 47 2.87 10.09 -39.19
CA ILE A 47 2.82 11.48 -38.72
C ILE A 47 2.45 11.49 -37.24
N PHE A 48 1.42 10.73 -36.84
CA PHE A 48 0.93 10.67 -35.48
C PHE A 48 2.02 10.31 -34.45
N VAL A 49 2.91 9.37 -34.78
CA VAL A 49 3.98 8.95 -33.86
C VAL A 49 5.26 9.79 -33.97
N SER A 50 5.55 10.41 -35.11
CA SER A 50 6.84 11.06 -35.42
C SER A 50 7.27 12.11 -34.38
N GLY A 51 6.39 13.06 -34.06
CA GLY A 51 6.67 14.11 -33.08
C GLY A 51 6.89 13.56 -31.67
N SER A 52 6.30 12.41 -31.35
CA SER A 52 6.43 11.78 -30.03
C SER A 52 7.78 11.09 -29.79
N ILE A 53 8.57 10.91 -30.86
CA ILE A 53 9.91 10.29 -30.82
C ILE A 53 11.02 11.25 -31.28
N GLY A 54 10.73 12.56 -31.35
CA GLY A 54 11.70 13.58 -31.77
C GLY A 54 12.10 13.49 -33.25
N MET A 55 11.27 12.88 -34.08
CA MET A 55 11.41 12.84 -35.53
C MET A 55 10.61 13.97 -36.17
N LYS A 56 11.14 14.59 -37.22
CA LYS A 56 10.40 15.61 -37.96
C LYS A 56 9.34 14.96 -38.84
N GLU A 57 8.24 15.67 -39.09
CA GLU A 57 7.13 15.13 -39.87
C GLU A 57 7.54 14.76 -41.31
N GLU A 58 8.48 15.50 -41.89
CA GLU A 58 9.00 15.24 -43.23
C GLU A 58 9.83 13.95 -43.30
N GLU A 59 10.42 13.53 -42.18
CA GLU A 59 11.25 12.32 -42.05
C GLU A 59 10.40 11.08 -41.71
N SER A 60 9.12 11.26 -41.39
CA SER A 60 8.24 10.19 -40.92
C SER A 60 7.98 9.07 -41.93
N THR A 61 8.22 9.30 -43.22
CA THR A 61 8.17 8.26 -44.26
C THR A 61 9.20 7.16 -44.02
N TYR A 62 10.30 7.44 -43.32
CA TYR A 62 11.34 6.46 -42.99
C TYR A 62 10.78 5.26 -42.19
N LEU A 63 9.70 5.47 -41.43
CA LEU A 63 9.03 4.41 -40.69
C LEU A 63 8.47 3.30 -41.60
N ALA A 64 8.17 3.58 -42.88
CA ALA A 64 7.77 2.54 -43.84
C ALA A 64 8.95 1.70 -44.35
N GLU A 65 10.18 2.23 -44.26
CA GLU A 65 11.40 1.60 -44.75
C GLU A 65 11.97 0.59 -43.75
N LEU A 66 11.57 0.69 -42.48
CA LEU A 66 11.94 -0.29 -41.46
C LEU A 66 11.57 -1.71 -41.91
N THR A 67 12.49 -2.64 -41.71
CA THR A 67 12.30 -4.06 -41.95
C THR A 67 12.02 -4.79 -40.64
N THR A 68 11.49 -6.01 -40.71
CA THR A 68 11.23 -6.83 -39.54
C THR A 68 12.48 -6.96 -38.67
N GLY A 69 12.32 -6.80 -37.36
CA GLY A 69 13.43 -6.80 -36.41
C GLY A 69 14.15 -5.46 -36.29
N PHE A 70 13.73 -4.41 -37.00
CA PHE A 70 14.22 -3.04 -36.80
C PHE A 70 13.14 -2.14 -36.22
N ALA A 71 13.56 -1.15 -35.43
CA ALA A 71 12.69 -0.17 -34.80
C ALA A 71 13.41 1.16 -34.55
N LEU A 72 12.61 2.21 -34.35
CA LEU A 72 13.07 3.45 -33.73
C LEU A 72 12.70 3.46 -32.25
N CYS A 73 13.70 3.63 -31.38
CA CYS A 73 13.52 3.72 -29.94
C CYS A 73 13.71 5.15 -29.46
N GLY A 74 12.65 5.75 -28.93
CA GLY A 74 12.68 7.06 -28.28
C GLY A 74 12.41 6.92 -26.78
N LYS A 75 13.08 7.73 -25.98
CA LYS A 75 12.84 7.86 -24.54
C LYS A 75 12.84 9.33 -24.14
N GLU A 76 12.07 9.68 -23.11
CA GLU A 76 12.09 11.02 -22.53
C GLU A 76 13.53 11.46 -22.21
N GLY A 77 13.89 12.67 -22.65
CA GLY A 77 15.23 13.24 -22.55
C GLY A 77 16.15 12.99 -23.76
N MET A 78 15.75 12.16 -24.72
CA MET A 78 16.48 12.01 -25.99
C MET A 78 16.09 13.10 -26.99
N ASN A 79 17.06 13.62 -27.74
CA ASN A 79 16.81 14.61 -28.80
C ASN A 79 16.11 14.01 -30.02
N ARG A 80 16.34 12.73 -30.31
CA ARG A 80 15.74 11.97 -31.40
C ARG A 80 15.77 10.48 -31.05
N ALA A 81 14.86 9.71 -31.63
CA ALA A 81 14.93 8.25 -31.53
C ALA A 81 16.18 7.69 -32.21
N VAL A 82 16.63 6.55 -31.69
CA VAL A 82 17.75 5.78 -32.23
C VAL A 82 17.24 4.58 -33.01
N HIS A 83 17.89 4.28 -34.13
CA HIS A 83 17.60 3.09 -34.91
C HIS A 83 18.24 1.87 -34.24
N VAL A 84 17.42 0.86 -33.93
CA VAL A 84 17.85 -0.34 -33.23
C VAL A 84 17.50 -1.59 -34.02
N LYS A 85 18.33 -2.62 -33.85
CA LYS A 85 18.01 -4.00 -34.24
C LYS A 85 17.51 -4.74 -33.00
N VAL A 86 16.26 -5.18 -33.05
CA VAL A 86 15.64 -6.06 -32.06
C VAL A 86 16.03 -7.49 -32.40
N GLU A 87 16.79 -8.12 -31.52
CA GLU A 87 17.16 -9.53 -31.67
C GLU A 87 15.96 -10.40 -31.32
N THR A 88 15.61 -11.32 -32.22
CA THR A 88 14.59 -12.33 -31.96
C THR A 88 15.24 -13.53 -31.27
N SER A 89 14.94 -13.76 -30.01
CA SER A 89 15.29 -15.02 -29.33
C SER A 89 14.28 -16.11 -29.68
N MET A 90 14.21 -16.50 -30.97
CA MET A 90 13.33 -17.60 -31.39
C MET A 90 13.80 -18.97 -30.87
N ASP A 91 15.02 -19.08 -30.34
CA ASP A 91 15.52 -20.31 -29.70
C ASP A 91 15.05 -20.49 -28.24
N ASN A 92 14.35 -19.50 -27.68
CA ASN A 92 13.69 -19.61 -26.39
C ASN A 92 12.27 -19.07 -26.50
N GLU A 93 11.37 -19.80 -27.17
CA GLU A 93 9.97 -19.84 -26.73
C GLU A 93 9.92 -20.48 -25.32
N ARG A 94 10.57 -19.85 -24.35
CA ARG A 94 10.08 -19.98 -22.99
C ARG A 94 8.84 -19.09 -22.99
N GLU A 95 7.67 -19.71 -23.09
CA GLU A 95 6.54 -19.15 -22.37
C GLU A 95 7.06 -18.82 -20.98
N VAL A 96 7.23 -17.52 -20.71
CA VAL A 96 7.55 -17.07 -19.37
C VAL A 96 6.24 -17.28 -18.62
N GLY A 97 6.11 -18.49 -18.07
CA GLY A 97 4.96 -18.86 -17.28
C GLY A 97 4.76 -17.80 -16.20
N GLU A 98 3.51 -17.61 -15.80
CA GLU A 98 3.15 -16.64 -14.76
C GLU A 98 4.01 -16.83 -13.49
N ASP A 99 4.44 -18.07 -13.23
CA ASP A 99 5.35 -18.47 -12.16
C ASP A 99 6.77 -17.88 -12.28
N VAL A 100 7.29 -17.67 -13.49
CA VAL A 100 8.59 -17.03 -13.74
C VAL A 100 8.49 -15.51 -13.57
N ILE A 101 7.42 -14.89 -14.08
CA ILE A 101 7.15 -13.44 -13.86
C ILE A 101 6.95 -13.15 -12.35
N ARG A 102 6.21 -14.02 -11.66
CA ARG A 102 6.02 -13.98 -10.20
C ARG A 102 7.30 -14.21 -9.42
N LYS A 103 8.28 -14.95 -9.94
CA LYS A 103 9.56 -15.17 -9.24
C LYS A 103 10.58 -14.06 -9.47
N GLU A 104 10.66 -13.51 -10.68
CA GLU A 104 11.75 -12.59 -11.06
C GLU A 104 11.37 -11.11 -11.00
N THR A 105 10.10 -10.73 -11.19
CA THR A 105 9.68 -9.31 -11.29
C THR A 105 8.75 -8.88 -10.16
N LEU A 106 7.92 -9.80 -9.68
CA LEU A 106 6.90 -9.60 -8.65
C LEU A 106 7.21 -10.44 -7.42
N THR A 107 8.24 -10.08 -6.64
CA THR A 107 8.43 -10.73 -5.33
C THR A 107 7.09 -10.72 -4.57
N PRO A 108 6.76 -11.76 -3.78
CA PRO A 108 5.50 -11.80 -3.03
C PRO A 108 5.23 -10.51 -2.23
N GLU A 109 6.29 -9.85 -1.76
CA GLU A 109 6.24 -8.54 -1.11
C GLU A 109 5.79 -7.40 -2.04
N ARG A 110 6.28 -7.34 -3.28
CA ARG A 110 5.88 -6.31 -4.26
C ARG A 110 4.44 -6.50 -4.71
N PHE A 111 4.04 -7.73 -5.00
CA PHE A 111 2.66 -8.03 -5.38
C PHE A 111 1.69 -7.67 -4.26
N ARG A 112 2.03 -8.06 -3.01
CA ARG A 112 1.25 -7.69 -1.83
C ARG A 112 1.13 -6.18 -1.65
N LYS A 113 2.17 -5.39 -1.92
CA LYS A 113 2.09 -3.92 -1.83
C LYS A 113 1.07 -3.33 -2.82
N ILE A 114 1.01 -3.89 -4.03
CA ILE A 114 0.04 -3.49 -5.06
C ILE A 114 -1.38 -3.84 -4.61
N GLU A 115 -1.60 -5.08 -4.17
CA GLU A 115 -2.92 -5.54 -3.71
C GLU A 115 -3.40 -4.75 -2.48
N VAL A 116 -2.50 -4.50 -1.52
CA VAL A 116 -2.78 -3.67 -0.34
C VAL A 116 -3.14 -2.25 -0.77
N ALA A 117 -2.42 -1.64 -1.72
CA ALA A 117 -2.72 -0.29 -2.21
C ALA A 117 -4.13 -0.17 -2.78
N GLY A 118 -4.57 -1.14 -3.60
CA GLY A 118 -5.93 -1.17 -4.13
C GLY A 118 -7.00 -1.28 -3.02
N VAL A 119 -6.73 -2.07 -1.98
CA VAL A 119 -7.59 -2.18 -0.81
C VAL A 119 -7.62 -0.88 0.01
N LYS A 120 -6.50 -0.15 0.14
CA LYS A 120 -6.46 1.16 0.82
C LYS A 120 -7.36 2.19 0.16
N GLU A 121 -7.36 2.21 -1.16
CA GLU A 121 -8.19 3.12 -1.95
C GLU A 121 -9.68 2.81 -1.77
N LYS A 122 -10.04 1.52 -1.81
CA LYS A 122 -11.42 1.06 -1.67
C LYS A 122 -11.97 1.23 -0.25
N TYR A 123 -11.14 1.02 0.77
CA TYR A 123 -11.54 1.02 2.18
C TYR A 123 -10.63 1.90 3.05
N PRO A 124 -10.68 3.24 2.91
CA PRO A 124 -9.80 4.13 3.66
C PRO A 124 -10.02 4.02 5.18
N LEU A 125 -8.96 3.67 5.91
CA LEU A 125 -9.02 3.56 7.37
C LEU A 125 -8.73 4.92 8.02
N ARG A 126 -9.59 5.31 8.98
CA ARG A 126 -9.37 6.53 9.76
C ARG A 126 -8.36 6.29 10.86
N LYS A 127 -7.27 7.08 10.90
CA LYS A 127 -6.20 7.00 11.92
C LYS A 127 -6.73 6.95 13.36
N GLU A 128 -7.78 7.71 13.66
CA GLU A 128 -8.40 7.71 15.00
C GLU A 128 -8.92 6.32 15.38
N ILE A 129 -9.60 5.63 14.45
CA ILE A 129 -10.15 4.30 14.72
C ILE A 129 -9.03 3.26 14.83
N ILE A 130 -7.98 3.37 14.00
CA ILE A 130 -6.80 2.51 14.11
C ILE A 130 -6.15 2.62 15.48
N ARG A 131 -5.98 3.83 15.99
CA ARG A 131 -5.46 4.05 17.35
C ARG A 131 -6.37 3.42 18.40
N LYS A 132 -7.69 3.58 18.27
CA LYS A 132 -8.67 2.95 19.17
C LYS A 132 -8.57 1.41 19.16
N LEU A 133 -8.43 0.82 17.98
CA LEU A 133 -8.26 -0.62 17.82
C LEU A 133 -6.93 -1.07 18.42
N MET A 134 -5.81 -0.40 18.10
CA MET A 134 -4.49 -0.65 18.68
C MET A 134 -4.57 -0.70 20.21
N PHE A 135 -5.18 0.30 20.86
CA PHE A 135 -5.35 0.30 22.31
C PHE A 135 -6.21 -0.85 22.82
N SER A 136 -7.27 -1.20 22.09
CA SER A 136 -8.14 -2.34 22.45
C SER A 136 -7.39 -3.67 22.38
N LEU A 137 -6.50 -3.85 21.40
CA LEU A 137 -5.64 -5.04 21.28
C LEU A 137 -4.68 -5.16 22.45
N LEU A 138 -4.02 -4.05 22.82
CA LEU A 138 -3.05 -4.03 23.91
C LEU A 138 -3.71 -4.30 25.27
N ILE A 139 -4.97 -3.87 25.42
CA ILE A 139 -5.65 -3.92 26.70
C ILE A 139 -6.31 -5.28 26.99
N ASN A 140 -6.72 -5.99 25.95
CA ASN A 140 -7.27 -7.35 26.08
C ASN A 140 -6.69 -8.26 24.98
N PRO A 141 -5.40 -8.65 25.09
CA PRO A 141 -4.73 -9.46 24.07
C PRO A 141 -5.40 -10.83 23.86
N SER A 142 -6.03 -11.37 24.90
CA SER A 142 -6.79 -12.62 24.85
C SER A 142 -7.96 -12.56 23.85
N ALA A 143 -8.65 -11.42 23.77
CA ALA A 143 -9.74 -11.18 22.81
C ALA A 143 -9.27 -10.58 21.48
N GLY A 144 -7.97 -10.30 21.33
CA GLY A 144 -7.44 -9.47 20.24
C GLY A 144 -7.86 -9.89 18.83
N ILE A 145 -7.81 -11.19 18.51
CA ILE A 145 -8.25 -11.69 17.19
C ILE A 145 -9.73 -11.39 16.94
N GLY A 146 -10.59 -11.54 17.96
CA GLY A 146 -12.01 -11.25 17.84
C GLY A 146 -12.26 -9.77 17.51
N TYR A 147 -11.52 -8.86 18.16
CA TYR A 147 -11.60 -7.43 17.85
C TYR A 147 -11.18 -7.11 16.42
N VAL A 148 -10.13 -7.77 15.91
CA VAL A 148 -9.71 -7.63 14.51
C VAL A 148 -10.79 -8.16 13.57
N ASP A 149 -11.31 -9.35 13.83
CA ASP A 149 -12.33 -9.98 12.99
C ASP A 149 -13.62 -9.13 12.94
N ASP A 150 -14.06 -8.59 14.08
CA ASP A 150 -15.24 -7.73 14.15
C ASP A 150 -15.00 -6.36 13.50
N PHE A 151 -13.81 -5.79 13.66
CA PHE A 151 -13.41 -4.59 12.94
C PHE A 151 -13.42 -4.83 11.43
N LEU A 152 -12.85 -5.95 10.97
CA LEU A 152 -12.80 -6.30 9.56
C LEU A 152 -14.21 -6.51 9.00
N LYS A 153 -15.12 -7.19 9.70
CA LYS A 153 -16.53 -7.35 9.28
C LYS A 153 -17.28 -6.03 9.10
N PHE A 154 -16.93 -4.99 9.86
CA PHE A 154 -17.54 -3.67 9.69
C PHE A 154 -17.14 -3.02 8.35
N TYR A 155 -15.88 -3.19 7.95
CA TYR A 155 -15.33 -2.63 6.70
C TYR A 155 -15.60 -3.53 5.48
N LEU A 156 -15.50 -4.83 5.67
CA LEU A 156 -15.74 -5.88 4.69
C LEU A 156 -17.16 -6.40 4.89
N ARG A 157 -18.11 -5.93 4.07
CA ARG A 157 -19.38 -6.66 3.90
C ARG A 157 -19.22 -8.05 3.26
N ILE A 158 -17.98 -8.56 3.06
CA ILE A 158 -17.63 -9.20 1.78
C ILE A 158 -16.59 -10.34 1.93
N SER A 159 -16.72 -11.28 0.98
CA SER A 159 -15.86 -12.37 0.50
C SER A 159 -14.43 -12.55 1.03
N GLU A 160 -14.04 -13.81 1.17
CA GLU A 160 -12.76 -14.30 1.72
C GLU A 160 -11.50 -13.71 1.06
N ASP A 161 -11.52 -13.38 -0.24
CA ASP A 161 -10.31 -12.94 -0.97
C ASP A 161 -9.76 -11.57 -0.55
N GLU A 162 -10.59 -10.63 -0.08
CA GLU A 162 -10.13 -9.29 0.33
C GLU A 162 -9.65 -9.24 1.79
N GLU A 163 -9.98 -10.26 2.59
CA GLU A 163 -9.71 -10.26 4.04
C GLU A 163 -8.21 -10.29 4.33
N VAL A 164 -7.45 -11.11 3.60
CA VAL A 164 -6.00 -11.23 3.77
C VAL A 164 -5.31 -9.88 3.49
N ASN A 165 -5.69 -9.22 2.41
CA ASN A 165 -5.12 -7.93 2.02
C ASN A 165 -5.51 -6.82 3.00
N MET A 166 -6.73 -6.85 3.55
CA MET A 166 -7.13 -5.95 4.63
C MET A 166 -6.34 -6.17 5.93
N ARG A 167 -5.99 -7.42 6.27
CA ARG A 167 -5.13 -7.70 7.44
C ARG A 167 -3.73 -7.13 7.26
N TRP A 168 -3.17 -7.20 6.06
CA TRP A 168 -1.89 -6.55 5.73
C TRP A 168 -1.97 -5.03 5.79
N TYR A 169 -3.02 -4.44 5.22
CA TYR A 169 -3.25 -3.00 5.35
C TYR A 169 -3.36 -2.59 6.82
N LEU A 170 -4.13 -3.34 7.61
CA LEU A 170 -4.30 -3.09 9.04
C LEU A 170 -2.98 -3.21 9.82
N LEU A 171 -2.13 -4.19 9.48
CA LEU A 171 -0.79 -4.32 10.06
C LEU A 171 0.05 -3.06 9.81
N GLU A 172 0.09 -2.55 8.58
CA GLU A 172 0.83 -1.32 8.25
C GLU A 172 0.33 -0.12 9.06
N GLU A 173 -0.98 0.07 9.16
CA GLU A 173 -1.57 1.19 9.89
C GLU A 173 -1.36 1.08 11.40
N ILE A 174 -1.48 -0.13 11.97
CA ILE A 174 -1.22 -0.36 13.39
C ILE A 174 0.27 -0.15 13.71
N LEU A 175 1.17 -0.67 12.88
CA LEU A 175 2.61 -0.44 13.06
C LEU A 175 2.95 1.05 12.96
N SER A 176 2.35 1.78 12.01
CA SER A 176 2.51 3.24 11.93
C SER A 176 2.04 3.94 13.22
N ALA A 177 0.85 3.60 13.72
CA ALA A 177 0.33 4.15 14.98
C ALA A 177 1.21 3.77 16.20
N MET A 178 1.75 2.55 16.22
CA MET A 178 2.69 2.09 17.25
C MET A 178 4.02 2.83 17.17
N ALA A 179 4.55 3.13 15.98
CA ALA A 179 5.79 3.88 15.84
C ALA A 179 5.65 5.31 16.36
N GLU A 180 4.49 5.94 16.12
CA GLU A 180 4.16 7.27 16.65
C GLU A 180 3.99 7.26 18.18
N THR A 181 3.39 6.20 18.75
CA THR A 181 3.01 6.16 20.17
C THR A 181 4.11 5.54 21.05
N PHE A 182 4.77 4.50 20.55
CA PHE A 182 5.72 3.64 21.25
C PHE A 182 6.95 3.32 20.36
N PRO A 183 7.71 4.32 19.91
CA PRO A 183 8.82 4.13 18.96
C PRO A 183 9.88 3.14 19.44
N TYR A 184 10.00 2.97 20.75
CA TYR A 184 10.98 2.10 21.38
C TYR A 184 10.80 0.60 21.12
N LEU A 185 9.65 0.18 20.59
CA LEU A 185 9.32 -1.22 20.28
C LEU A 185 9.99 -1.73 19.01
N PHE A 186 10.23 -0.85 18.04
CA PHE A 186 10.80 -1.20 16.74
C PHE A 186 12.25 -1.67 16.83
N ALA A 187 12.99 -1.16 17.83
CA ALA A 187 14.34 -1.65 18.15
C ALA A 187 14.39 -3.13 18.61
N LYS A 188 13.23 -3.76 18.84
CA LYS A 188 13.10 -5.15 19.30
C LYS A 188 12.38 -6.04 18.29
N GLY A 189 12.12 -5.57 17.07
CA GLY A 189 11.52 -6.36 16.00
C GLY A 189 10.02 -6.62 16.20
N ILE A 190 9.30 -5.62 16.72
CA ILE A 190 7.84 -5.67 16.96
C ILE A 190 7.04 -6.02 15.70
N GLU A 191 7.57 -5.67 14.53
CA GLU A 191 6.96 -5.87 13.22
C GLU A 191 6.65 -7.35 12.98
N LYS A 192 7.61 -8.22 13.27
CA LYS A 192 7.47 -9.67 13.09
C LYS A 192 6.41 -10.27 14.01
N GLU A 193 6.34 -9.77 15.25
CA GLU A 193 5.37 -10.27 16.22
C GLU A 193 3.94 -9.80 15.90
N MET A 194 3.80 -8.56 15.40
CA MET A 194 2.52 -8.06 14.92
C MET A 194 2.07 -8.75 13.63
N GLU A 195 2.99 -9.10 12.74
CA GLU A 195 2.71 -9.91 11.56
C GLU A 195 2.19 -11.31 11.94
N GLU A 196 2.88 -11.98 12.86
CA GLU A 196 2.46 -13.29 13.39
C GLU A 196 1.05 -13.21 14.03
N PHE A 197 0.74 -12.10 14.68
CA PHE A 197 -0.58 -11.87 15.26
C PHE A 197 -1.68 -11.61 14.21
N LEU A 198 -1.48 -10.64 13.31
CA LEU A 198 -2.53 -10.17 12.39
C LEU A 198 -2.72 -11.08 11.17
N ILE A 199 -1.61 -11.60 10.65
CA ILE A 199 -1.58 -12.39 9.41
C ILE A 199 -1.72 -13.87 9.75
N ASN A 200 -0.86 -14.39 10.63
CA ASN A 200 -0.87 -15.80 10.99
C ASN A 200 -1.91 -16.13 12.07
N ARG A 201 -2.70 -15.13 12.50
CA ARG A 201 -3.77 -15.24 13.52
C ARG A 201 -3.28 -15.94 14.78
N ASN A 202 -2.04 -15.69 15.16
CA ASN A 202 -1.41 -16.32 16.32
C ASN A 202 -1.27 -15.30 17.45
N LYS A 203 -2.13 -15.45 18.47
CA LYS A 203 -2.17 -14.55 19.65
C LYS A 203 -0.82 -14.39 20.34
N LYS A 204 0.09 -15.37 20.21
CA LYS A 204 1.44 -15.31 20.81
C LYS A 204 2.22 -14.08 20.37
N GLY A 205 2.07 -13.65 19.11
CA GLY A 205 2.72 -12.43 18.61
C GLY A 205 2.34 -11.21 19.44
N LEU A 206 1.04 -11.00 19.68
CA LEU A 206 0.54 -9.89 20.50
C LEU A 206 0.98 -9.97 21.97
N PHE A 207 1.04 -11.18 22.55
CA PHE A 207 1.56 -11.33 23.91
C PHE A 207 3.05 -10.96 24.00
N LYS A 208 3.85 -11.33 22.99
CA LYS A 208 5.26 -10.97 22.94
C LYS A 208 5.48 -9.47 22.74
N CYS A 209 4.61 -8.80 21.98
CA CYS A 209 4.57 -7.34 21.91
C CYS A 209 4.42 -6.70 23.30
N LEU A 210 3.53 -7.26 24.13
CA LEU A 210 3.29 -6.78 25.49
C LEU A 210 4.46 -7.06 26.44
N GLU A 211 5.14 -8.20 26.29
CA GLU A 211 6.36 -8.50 27.05
C GLU A 211 7.45 -7.45 26.78
N ILE A 212 7.69 -7.12 25.50
CA ILE A 212 8.66 -6.07 25.11
C ILE A 212 8.28 -4.71 25.71
N MET A 213 6.98 -4.37 25.70
CA MET A 213 6.48 -3.14 26.33
C MET A 213 6.77 -3.13 27.84
N LYS A 214 6.46 -4.24 28.54
CA LYS A 214 6.64 -4.38 29.99
C LYS A 214 8.11 -4.28 30.40
N GLU A 215 8.99 -4.97 29.68
CA GLU A 215 10.44 -4.92 29.92
C GLU A 215 11.00 -3.50 29.85
N LYS A 216 10.53 -2.68 28.90
CA LYS A 216 11.09 -1.35 28.65
C LYS A 216 10.43 -0.23 29.45
N ALA A 217 9.12 -0.32 29.68
CA ALA A 217 8.39 0.65 30.49
C ALA A 217 8.57 0.42 31.99
N ASN A 218 9.04 -0.76 32.40
CA ASN A 218 9.08 -1.23 33.79
C ASN A 218 7.72 -1.06 34.51
N LYS A 219 6.64 -1.19 33.75
CA LYS A 219 5.25 -0.96 34.15
C LYS A 219 4.36 -1.98 33.47
N ASP A 220 3.25 -2.31 34.11
CA ASP A 220 2.24 -3.13 33.46
C ASP A 220 1.63 -2.36 32.28
N ILE A 221 1.18 -3.06 31.24
CA ILE A 221 0.53 -2.42 30.09
C ILE A 221 -0.66 -1.57 30.53
N LYS A 222 -1.38 -2.00 31.56
CA LYS A 222 -2.48 -1.24 32.14
C LYS A 222 -2.01 0.12 32.65
N ASP A 223 -0.85 0.20 33.27
CA ASP A 223 -0.30 1.47 33.77
C ASP A 223 0.14 2.40 32.64
N VAL A 224 0.79 1.84 31.60
CA VAL A 224 1.20 2.61 30.40
C VAL A 224 -0.03 3.20 29.70
N LEU A 225 -1.10 2.42 29.56
CA LEU A 225 -2.35 2.87 28.93
C LEU A 225 -3.09 3.87 29.80
N ARG A 226 -3.11 3.70 31.13
CA ARG A 226 -3.66 4.70 32.06
C ARG A 226 -2.96 6.04 31.91
N GLU A 227 -1.62 6.06 31.87
CA GLU A 227 -0.85 7.29 31.70
C GLU A 227 -1.16 7.97 30.35
N TYR A 228 -1.32 7.18 29.28
CA TYR A 228 -1.71 7.68 27.97
C TYR A 228 -3.10 8.34 27.98
N ILE A 229 -4.11 7.66 28.54
CA ILE A 229 -5.48 8.18 28.64
C ILE A 229 -5.48 9.45 29.50
N TRP A 230 -4.73 9.46 30.60
CA TRP A 230 -4.60 10.62 31.47
C TRP A 230 -4.00 11.83 30.78
N HIS A 231 -2.89 11.66 30.05
CA HIS A 231 -2.25 12.75 29.30
C HIS A 231 -3.17 13.31 28.21
N ASN A 232 -3.88 12.44 27.47
CA ASN A 232 -4.84 12.87 26.45
C ASN A 232 -6.08 13.55 27.06
N ARG A 233 -6.54 13.09 28.23
CA ARG A 233 -7.59 13.74 29.02
C ARG A 233 -7.21 15.15 29.45
N LEU A 234 -5.98 15.36 29.95
CA LEU A 234 -5.48 16.70 30.30
C LEU A 234 -5.36 17.61 29.07
N TYR A 235 -5.05 17.05 27.92
CA TYR A 235 -4.99 17.78 26.65
C TYR A 235 -6.40 18.23 26.21
N LEU A 236 -7.39 17.33 26.25
CA LEU A 236 -8.77 17.62 25.91
C LEU A 236 -9.41 18.61 26.90
N LYS A 237 -9.20 18.45 28.22
CA LYS A 237 -9.68 19.40 29.24
C LYS A 237 -9.10 20.80 29.01
N ARG A 238 -7.81 20.91 28.65
CA ARG A 238 -7.16 22.20 28.35
C ARG A 238 -7.65 22.87 27.07
N ARG A 239 -8.01 22.09 26.04
CA ARG A 239 -8.49 22.64 24.75
C ARG A 239 -9.99 22.91 24.72
N GLU A 240 -10.79 22.07 25.35
CA GLU A 240 -12.26 22.07 25.19
C GLU A 240 -13.01 22.44 26.48
N GLY A 241 -12.32 22.60 27.61
CA GLY A 241 -12.91 23.04 28.88
C GLY A 241 -13.87 22.03 29.53
N LYS A 242 -13.99 20.81 29.00
CA LYS A 242 -14.89 19.78 29.51
C LYS A 242 -14.22 18.93 30.58
N GLU A 243 -14.97 18.68 31.66
CA GLU A 243 -14.61 17.70 32.67
C GLU A 243 -15.01 16.30 32.18
N ILE A 244 -14.04 15.40 32.17
CA ILE A 244 -14.15 14.12 31.46
C ILE A 244 -14.89 13.10 32.33
N MET A 245 -15.99 12.53 31.84
CA MET A 245 -16.89 11.58 32.49
C MET A 245 -16.52 10.11 32.20
N GLN A 246 -17.23 9.17 32.81
CA GLN A 246 -17.03 7.71 32.65
C GLN A 246 -17.05 7.25 31.17
N GLU A 247 -17.91 7.88 30.39
CA GLU A 247 -18.14 7.66 28.96
C GLU A 247 -16.98 8.11 28.07
N ASP A 248 -16.11 8.99 28.55
CA ASP A 248 -14.98 9.50 27.77
C ASP A 248 -13.81 8.53 27.70
N VAL A 249 -13.66 7.59 28.63
CA VAL A 249 -12.58 6.58 28.53
C VAL A 249 -12.81 5.69 27.31
N ARG A 250 -14.08 5.37 27.02
CA ARG A 250 -14.46 4.52 25.87
C ARG A 250 -14.09 5.16 24.53
N ILE A 251 -13.97 6.48 24.45
CA ILE A 251 -13.63 7.16 23.18
C ILE A 251 -12.24 6.78 22.69
N PHE A 252 -11.36 6.29 23.56
CA PHE A 252 -10.00 5.86 23.23
C PHE A 252 -9.91 4.39 22.78
N PHE A 253 -11.01 3.65 22.83
CA PHE A 253 -11.04 2.22 22.53
C PHE A 253 -12.09 1.90 21.48
N TYR A 254 -11.79 0.90 20.66
CA TYR A 254 -12.75 0.26 19.78
C TYR A 254 -13.64 -0.68 20.61
N HIS A 255 -13.02 -1.41 21.53
CA HIS A 255 -13.70 -2.23 22.53
C HIS A 255 -12.88 -2.24 23.84
N ILE A 256 -13.54 -2.05 24.98
CA ILE A 256 -12.90 -2.12 26.31
C ILE A 256 -13.79 -2.90 27.28
N PRO A 257 -13.25 -3.88 28.04
CA PRO A 257 -13.98 -4.58 29.09
C PRO A 257 -14.48 -3.64 30.22
N GLU A 258 -15.69 -3.88 30.73
CA GLU A 258 -16.34 -3.04 31.76
C GLU A 258 -15.56 -2.98 33.09
N ASP A 259 -15.00 -4.12 33.51
CA ASP A 259 -14.16 -4.22 34.70
C ASP A 259 -12.92 -3.31 34.62
N LEU A 260 -12.38 -3.16 33.41
CA LEU A 260 -11.20 -2.36 33.16
C LEU A 260 -11.50 -0.87 33.02
N VAL A 261 -12.68 -0.52 32.47
CA VAL A 261 -13.20 0.85 32.53
C VAL A 261 -13.23 1.31 33.98
N ALA A 262 -13.80 0.50 34.88
CA ALA A 262 -13.86 0.80 36.31
C ALA A 262 -12.47 0.92 36.96
N GLU A 263 -11.51 0.06 36.58
CA GLU A 263 -10.13 0.11 37.09
C GLU A 263 -9.40 1.39 36.70
N ILE A 264 -9.52 1.85 35.45
CA ILE A 264 -8.90 3.09 34.95
C ILE A 264 -9.46 4.32 35.67
N LEU A 265 -10.74 4.29 36.06
CA LEU A 265 -11.44 5.41 36.68
C LEU A 265 -11.26 5.51 38.20
N LYS A 266 -10.81 4.44 38.87
CA LYS A 266 -10.65 4.41 40.33
C LYS A 266 -9.61 5.41 40.87
N TYR A 267 -8.67 5.87 40.06
CA TYR A 267 -7.61 6.81 40.47
C TYR A 267 -7.94 8.28 40.14
N GLN A 268 -9.23 8.65 40.16
CA GLN A 268 -9.69 10.04 39.95
C GLN A 268 -9.47 10.98 41.16
N THR A 269 -8.91 10.48 42.27
CA THR A 269 -8.57 11.26 43.47
C THR A 269 -7.17 11.82 43.43
#